data_AF-A0A8T5GG93-F1
#
_entry.id   AF-A0A8T5GG93-F1
#
_cell.length_a   1.000
_cell.length_b   1.000
_cell.length_c   1.000
_cell.angle_alpha   90.00
_cell.angle_beta   90.00
_cell.angle_gamma   90.00
#
_symmetry.space_group_name_H-M   'P 1'
#
loop_
_entity.id
_entity.type
_entity.pdbx_description
1 polymer ?
#
loop_
_entity_poly.entity_id
_entity_poly.type
_entity_poly.pdbx_seq_one_letter_code
_entity_poly.pdbx_strand_id
1 'polypeptide(L)'
;TPQVVAGRIQPWHAHERPVDGLWAFASEMNTAQDKAELRRKFYVALTRVKDRLIITGRPSSTSTFDAESGALSLVVKPDPRTMGRMWVEGLRRASWRAGDEHSPWLLSGDYGASSLPPYASSKVPVALNPALLLTNNPLGEDGVSGMRLYHHPDCFHQTTPPSPQQRLRMLEAHLDQSTLNESDNDVILQPLQETIKGAAHHLDATEACPRRYWLEHMKGWASEPFNIPNGLTKPKQKRWPLPTEFGLMMHRIVEIGLRNPLQFSKDTPKLPRDWHHENDGTLASETTVGRVMAEFGYGETQRKGSTEYRWRERMLHLSSLIDTGLLGRWVAGEPLHGFIVEAVRTELPFIHSYPVSVDSFKRSRFSPNGPVEQATVERVDMNFNGRADLVLALADENGQGCLQVVDLKTKGCMAPFNPDLPEKGHALQEVGPETTNPFPETDSEAEILYEHRLQLTLYSVALEAIEQLKPKEEQRRVLPPALLLGANGRIVQMTEEEFLAAKADLEQHLHWRTMMHLTNGSEEPERLESGSTVCQGCPYYKGDVRRCGPKGEQLGFIDDAEA
;
A
#
# COMPACT_ATOMS: atom_id res chain seq x y z
N THR A 1 -5.81 -23.84 6.59
CA THR A 1 -7.27 -24.07 6.70
C THR A 1 -7.97 -22.82 6.21
N PRO A 2 -8.90 -22.90 5.26
CA PRO A 2 -9.55 -21.71 4.68
C PRO A 2 -10.33 -20.97 5.76
N GLN A 3 -10.23 -19.65 5.72
CA GLN A 3 -10.71 -18.69 6.70
C GLN A 3 -12.24 -18.70 6.72
N VAL A 4 -12.84 -19.22 7.79
CA VAL A 4 -14.22 -18.89 8.14
C VAL A 4 -14.26 -17.42 8.52
N VAL A 5 -14.66 -16.57 7.59
CA VAL A 5 -14.92 -15.14 7.86
C VAL A 5 -16.37 -15.03 8.28
N ALA A 6 -16.62 -14.97 9.58
CA ALA A 6 -17.92 -14.63 10.14
C ALA A 6 -17.88 -13.18 10.64
N GLY A 7 -18.78 -12.34 10.17
CA GLY A 7 -18.90 -10.95 10.63
C GLY A 7 -19.26 -10.92 12.11
N ARG A 8 -18.31 -10.55 12.98
CA ARG A 8 -18.54 -10.33 14.41
C ARG A 8 -19.13 -8.94 14.65
N ILE A 9 -20.24 -8.64 13.97
CA ILE A 9 -20.88 -7.33 14.00
C ILE A 9 -21.74 -7.27 15.27
N GLN A 10 -21.24 -6.58 16.31
CA GLN A 10 -22.03 -6.18 17.47
C GLN A 10 -22.10 -4.65 17.52
N PRO A 11 -22.92 -4.03 16.65
CA PRO A 11 -22.96 -2.57 16.54
C PRO A 11 -23.60 -1.93 17.77
N TRP A 12 -24.34 -2.70 18.57
CA TRP A 12 -25.04 -2.23 19.77
C TRP A 12 -24.72 -3.12 20.98
N HIS A 13 -23.90 -2.60 21.91
CA HIS A 13 -23.49 -3.32 23.13
C HIS A 13 -24.64 -3.62 24.11
N ALA A 14 -25.78 -2.92 23.98
CA ALA A 14 -26.93 -3.06 24.87
C ALA A 14 -27.89 -4.20 24.48
N HIS A 15 -27.74 -4.81 23.30
CA HIS A 15 -28.59 -5.91 22.85
C HIS A 15 -27.93 -7.27 23.06
N GLU A 16 -28.75 -8.30 23.28
CA GLU A 16 -28.28 -9.68 23.35
C GLU A 16 -27.60 -10.09 22.04
N ARG A 17 -26.61 -10.97 22.17
CA ARG A 17 -25.80 -11.41 21.02
C ARG A 17 -26.65 -12.27 20.08
N PRO A 18 -26.42 -12.20 18.75
CA PRO A 18 -27.18 -13.01 17.80
C PRO A 18 -27.01 -14.51 18.10
N VAL A 19 -28.14 -15.23 18.16
CA VAL A 19 -28.19 -16.68 18.39
C VAL A 19 -28.02 -17.39 17.04
N ASP A 20 -26.79 -17.38 16.52
CA ASP A 20 -26.42 -18.03 15.27
C ASP A 20 -25.35 -19.11 15.53
N GLY A 21 -25.56 -20.30 14.98
CA GLY A 21 -24.63 -21.43 15.08
C GLY A 21 -23.26 -21.14 14.44
N LEU A 22 -23.22 -20.37 13.35
CA LEU A 22 -21.97 -19.91 12.72
C LEU A 22 -21.23 -18.92 13.62
N TRP A 23 -21.97 -18.01 14.27
CA TRP A 23 -21.40 -17.07 15.23
C TRP A 23 -20.84 -17.79 16.46
N ALA A 24 -21.56 -18.77 17.00
CA ALA A 24 -21.10 -19.58 18.13
C ALA A 24 -19.84 -20.39 17.77
N PHE A 25 -19.83 -21.03 16.61
CA PHE A 25 -18.67 -21.79 16.11
C PHE A 25 -17.45 -20.90 15.91
N ALA A 26 -17.61 -19.75 15.24
CA ALA A 26 -16.52 -18.79 15.03
C ALA A 26 -16.02 -18.18 16.36
N SER A 27 -16.91 -17.93 17.32
CA SER A 27 -16.55 -17.44 18.65
C SER A 27 -15.73 -18.47 19.44
N GLU A 28 -16.10 -19.74 19.40
CA GLU A 28 -15.33 -20.81 20.04
C GLU A 28 -14.00 -21.04 19.35
N MET A 29 -13.95 -21.01 18.02
CA MET A 29 -12.71 -21.15 17.25
C MET A 29 -11.72 -20.02 17.55
N ASN A 30 -12.21 -18.77 17.61
CA ASN A 30 -11.39 -17.62 17.98
C ASN A 30 -10.92 -17.71 19.44
N THR A 31 -11.80 -18.12 20.36
CA THR A 31 -11.44 -18.34 21.77
C THR A 31 -10.36 -19.41 21.91
N ALA A 32 -10.42 -20.48 21.11
CA ALA A 32 -9.40 -21.52 21.08
C ALA A 32 -8.08 -20.99 20.50
N GLN A 33 -8.13 -20.20 19.44
CA GLN A 33 -6.95 -19.57 18.82
C GLN A 33 -6.28 -18.57 19.76
N ASP A 34 -7.04 -17.68 20.40
CA ASP A 34 -6.54 -16.73 21.39
C ASP A 34 -5.84 -17.45 22.55
N LYS A 35 -6.44 -18.53 23.06
CA LYS A 35 -5.84 -19.37 24.11
C LYS A 35 -4.53 -20.02 23.62
N ALA A 36 -4.50 -20.54 22.40
CA ALA A 36 -3.29 -21.14 21.81
C ALA A 36 -2.18 -20.11 21.60
N GLU A 37 -2.52 -18.91 21.11
CA GLU A 37 -1.57 -17.83 20.91
C GLU A 37 -1.02 -17.29 22.23
N LEU A 38 -1.87 -17.13 23.25
CA LEU A 38 -1.44 -16.76 24.60
C LEU A 38 -0.48 -17.78 25.20
N ARG A 39 -0.73 -19.08 25.03
CA ARG A 39 0.21 -20.15 25.43
C ARG A 39 1.55 -20.01 24.72
N ARG A 40 1.53 -19.79 23.40
CA ARG A 40 2.74 -19.58 22.60
C ARG A 40 3.52 -18.36 23.07
N LYS A 41 2.85 -17.22 23.30
CA LYS A 41 3.46 -15.99 23.79
C LYS A 41 4.11 -16.19 25.16
N PHE A 42 3.40 -16.88 26.07
CA PHE A 42 3.93 -17.17 27.41
C PHE A 42 5.15 -18.09 27.35
N TYR A 43 5.11 -19.14 26.52
CA TYR A 43 6.25 -20.02 26.28
C TYR A 43 7.46 -19.28 25.69
N VAL A 44 7.24 -18.39 24.72
CA VAL A 44 8.31 -17.57 24.14
C VAL A 44 8.92 -16.63 25.18
N ALA A 45 8.10 -16.01 26.03
CA ALA A 45 8.59 -15.17 27.13
C ALA A 45 9.46 -15.98 28.12
N LEU A 46 9.05 -17.22 28.43
CA LEU A 46 9.82 -18.12 29.30
C LEU A 46 11.14 -18.60 28.69
N THR A 47 11.21 -18.77 27.37
CA THR A 47 12.39 -19.32 26.68
C THR A 47 13.38 -18.28 26.18
N ARG A 48 12.96 -17.03 25.97
CA ARG A 48 13.81 -15.93 25.48
C ARG A 48 14.36 -15.04 26.59
N VAL A 49 13.92 -15.23 27.83
CA VAL A 49 14.43 -14.44 28.95
C VAL A 49 15.90 -14.78 29.20
N LYS A 50 16.78 -13.77 29.20
CA LYS A 50 18.21 -13.95 29.47
C LYS A 50 18.49 -14.12 30.97
N ASP A 51 17.97 -13.21 31.78
CA ASP A 51 18.30 -13.15 33.22
C ASP A 51 17.07 -13.26 34.16
N ARG A 52 15.98 -12.51 33.92
CA ARG A 52 14.83 -12.43 34.84
C ARG A 52 13.52 -12.24 34.11
N LEU A 53 12.51 -13.05 34.45
CA LEU A 53 11.14 -12.88 33.98
C LEU A 53 10.35 -12.10 35.03
N ILE A 54 9.75 -10.97 34.63
CA ILE A 54 8.90 -10.16 35.50
C ILE A 54 7.44 -10.38 35.09
N ILE A 55 6.62 -10.86 36.02
CA ILE A 55 5.18 -11.08 35.82
C ILE A 55 4.44 -10.07 36.69
N THR A 56 3.61 -9.21 36.06
CA THR A 56 2.79 -8.21 36.76
C THR A 56 1.31 -8.55 36.59
N GLY A 57 0.55 -8.49 37.67
CA GLY A 57 -0.90 -8.71 37.62
C GLY A 57 -1.56 -8.41 38.97
N ARG A 58 -2.88 -8.22 38.96
CA ARG A 58 -3.68 -7.97 40.16
C ARG A 58 -4.41 -9.25 40.59
N PRO A 59 -3.96 -9.96 41.64
CA PRO A 59 -4.71 -11.09 42.19
C PRO A 59 -5.89 -10.56 43.02
N SER A 60 -7.01 -10.29 42.34
CA SER A 60 -8.27 -9.81 42.95
C SER A 60 -8.23 -8.42 43.62
N SER A 61 -9.39 -7.97 44.12
CA SER A 61 -9.55 -6.66 44.78
C SER A 61 -9.12 -6.67 46.25
N THR A 62 -8.83 -7.83 46.84
CA THR A 62 -8.56 -7.99 48.28
C THR A 62 -7.30 -8.81 48.51
N SER A 63 -6.26 -8.16 49.02
CA SER A 63 -5.05 -8.79 49.56
C SER A 63 -4.69 -8.11 50.88
N THR A 64 -4.26 -8.89 51.87
CA THR A 64 -3.78 -8.36 53.15
C THR A 64 -2.34 -8.79 53.36
N PHE A 65 -1.55 -7.92 53.98
CA PHE A 65 -0.18 -8.22 54.40
C PHE A 65 -0.12 -8.15 55.91
N ASP A 66 0.33 -9.22 56.55
CA ASP A 66 0.58 -9.26 57.98
C ASP A 66 2.04 -8.92 58.25
N ALA A 67 2.27 -7.79 58.91
CA ALA A 67 3.62 -7.30 59.22
C ALA A 67 4.34 -8.13 60.28
N GLU A 68 3.61 -8.87 61.13
CA GLU A 68 4.20 -9.71 62.18
C GLU A 68 4.66 -11.07 61.63
N SER A 69 3.82 -11.73 60.82
CA SER A 69 4.18 -13.02 60.20
C SER A 69 4.94 -12.89 58.87
N GLY A 70 4.93 -11.70 58.26
CA GLY A 70 5.49 -11.45 56.92
C GLY A 70 4.73 -12.16 55.79
N ALA A 71 3.51 -12.64 56.05
CA ALA A 71 2.71 -13.38 55.08
C ALA A 71 1.78 -12.45 54.29
N LEU A 72 1.79 -12.61 52.96
CA LEU A 72 0.84 -12.02 52.04
C LEU A 72 -0.34 -12.98 51.82
N SER A 73 -1.53 -12.58 52.21
CA SER A 73 -2.76 -13.35 51.97
C SER A 73 -3.49 -12.80 50.75
N LEU A 74 -3.73 -13.65 49.74
CA LEU A 74 -4.41 -13.25 48.51
C LEU A 74 -5.33 -14.33 47.93
N VAL A 75 -6.39 -13.90 47.25
CA VAL A 75 -7.30 -14.81 46.54
C VAL A 75 -6.81 -15.00 45.09
N VAL A 76 -6.38 -16.21 44.76
CA VAL A 76 -5.90 -16.57 43.42
C VAL A 76 -7.09 -17.02 42.55
N LYS A 77 -7.66 -16.08 41.78
CA LYS A 77 -8.76 -16.35 40.84
C LYS A 77 -8.44 -15.83 39.42
N PRO A 78 -7.44 -16.40 38.72
CA PRO A 78 -7.11 -15.96 37.37
C PRO A 78 -8.24 -16.30 36.37
N ASP A 79 -8.56 -15.37 35.46
CA ASP A 79 -9.48 -15.64 34.34
C ASP A 79 -8.86 -16.74 33.44
N PRO A 80 -9.66 -17.75 33.01
CA PRO A 80 -9.18 -18.85 32.17
C PRO A 80 -8.48 -18.43 30.87
N ARG A 81 -8.65 -17.18 30.42
CA ARG A 81 -8.07 -16.60 29.21
C ARG A 81 -6.85 -15.72 29.49
N THR A 82 -6.23 -15.81 30.66
CA THR A 82 -5.05 -15.00 31.02
C THR A 82 -3.80 -15.86 31.17
N MET A 83 -2.63 -15.26 30.94
CA MET A 83 -1.34 -15.92 31.25
C MET A 83 -1.22 -16.24 32.75
N GLY A 84 -1.90 -15.47 33.62
CA GLY A 84 -1.95 -15.75 35.06
C GLY A 84 -2.56 -17.12 35.39
N ARG A 85 -3.53 -17.60 34.59
CA ARG A 85 -4.07 -18.96 34.74
C ARG A 85 -3.01 -20.01 34.42
N MET A 86 -2.30 -19.83 33.32
CA MET A 86 -1.25 -20.75 32.87
C MET A 86 -0.09 -20.80 33.87
N TRP A 87 0.27 -19.65 34.43
CA TRP A 87 1.27 -19.53 35.47
C TRP A 87 0.90 -20.32 36.73
N VAL A 88 -0.29 -20.09 37.29
CA VAL A 88 -0.76 -20.78 38.50
C VAL A 88 -0.91 -22.28 38.28
N GLU A 89 -1.46 -22.72 37.14
CA GLU A 89 -1.55 -24.14 36.80
C GLU A 89 -0.15 -24.78 36.64
N GLY A 90 0.82 -24.04 36.11
CA GLY A 90 2.21 -24.47 36.01
C GLY A 90 2.86 -24.66 37.38
N LEU A 91 2.71 -23.68 38.28
CA LEU A 91 3.22 -23.77 39.66
C LEU A 91 2.55 -24.92 40.43
N ARG A 92 1.22 -25.04 40.35
CA ARG A 92 0.46 -26.16 40.95
C ARG A 92 0.98 -27.51 40.46
N ARG A 93 1.21 -27.65 39.15
CA ARG A 93 1.71 -28.91 38.58
C ARG A 93 3.14 -29.22 39.03
N ALA A 94 4.01 -28.22 39.09
CA ALA A 94 5.38 -28.37 39.56
C ALA A 94 5.41 -28.79 41.04
N SER A 95 4.65 -28.11 41.90
CA SER A 95 4.51 -28.48 43.32
C SER A 95 3.92 -29.87 43.53
N TRP A 96 2.92 -30.26 42.74
CA TRP A 96 2.33 -31.61 42.83
C TRP A 96 3.35 -32.70 42.47
N ARG A 97 4.17 -32.45 41.44
CA ARG A 97 5.27 -33.36 41.07
C ARG A 97 6.38 -33.42 42.11
N ALA A 98 6.64 -32.30 42.78
CA ALA A 98 7.63 -32.22 43.86
C ALA A 98 7.19 -32.96 45.13
N GLY A 99 5.90 -33.28 45.26
CA GLY A 99 5.38 -33.99 46.42
C GLY A 99 5.43 -33.18 47.71
N ASP A 100 5.40 -31.84 47.62
CA ASP A 100 5.40 -30.97 48.80
C ASP A 100 3.98 -30.66 49.25
N GLU A 101 3.52 -31.35 50.30
CA GLU A 101 2.21 -31.17 50.92
C GLU A 101 1.96 -29.73 51.38
N HIS A 102 3.01 -28.99 51.76
CA HIS A 102 2.92 -27.64 52.31
C HIS A 102 3.06 -26.55 51.24
N SER A 103 3.11 -26.92 49.96
CA SER A 103 3.18 -25.94 48.88
C SER A 103 1.94 -25.04 48.86
N PRO A 104 2.10 -23.70 48.83
CA PRO A 104 0.98 -22.78 48.72
C PRO A 104 0.30 -22.81 47.35
N TRP A 105 0.87 -23.54 46.38
CA TRP A 105 0.34 -23.65 45.02
C TRP A 105 -0.63 -24.83 44.85
N LEU A 106 -0.73 -25.73 45.83
CA LEU A 106 -1.64 -26.87 45.82
C LEU A 106 -3.04 -26.47 46.31
N LEU A 107 -4.06 -27.07 45.70
CA LEU A 107 -5.43 -27.02 46.18
C LEU A 107 -5.70 -28.19 47.13
N SER A 108 -6.71 -28.04 47.99
CA SER A 108 -7.15 -29.10 48.90
C SER A 108 -7.47 -30.39 48.12
N GLY A 109 -6.81 -31.50 48.48
CA GLY A 109 -6.96 -32.79 47.82
C GLY A 109 -6.03 -33.04 46.63
N ASP A 110 -5.13 -32.11 46.29
CA ASP A 110 -4.12 -32.35 45.24
C ASP A 110 -3.00 -33.29 45.71
N TYR A 111 -2.58 -33.17 46.97
CA TYR A 111 -1.51 -34.00 47.53
C TYR A 111 -1.94 -35.47 47.60
N GLY A 112 -1.10 -36.37 47.09
CA GLY A 112 -1.38 -37.80 47.03
C GLY A 112 -2.40 -38.23 45.97
N ALA A 113 -2.98 -37.30 45.19
CA ALA A 113 -3.88 -37.65 44.09
C ALA A 113 -3.11 -38.31 42.93
N SER A 114 -3.69 -39.33 42.31
CA SER A 114 -3.10 -40.01 41.14
C SER A 114 -3.06 -39.13 39.87
N SER A 115 -3.91 -38.11 39.81
CA SER A 115 -3.91 -37.09 38.75
C SER A 115 -4.49 -35.77 39.28
N LEU A 116 -4.03 -34.65 38.74
CA LEU A 116 -4.57 -33.34 39.10
C LEU A 116 -5.92 -33.08 38.41
N PRO A 117 -6.99 -32.77 39.15
CA PRO A 117 -8.26 -32.37 38.55
C PRO A 117 -8.12 -30.98 37.88
N PRO A 118 -9.04 -30.62 36.96
CA PRO A 118 -9.09 -29.29 36.37
C PRO A 118 -9.05 -28.22 37.46
N TYR A 119 -8.25 -27.18 37.27
CA TYR A 119 -8.11 -26.15 38.30
C TYR A 119 -9.46 -25.46 38.54
N ALA A 120 -9.91 -25.50 39.79
CA ALA A 120 -11.10 -24.82 40.26
C ALA A 120 -10.66 -23.65 41.14
N SER A 121 -11.02 -22.43 40.74
CA SER A 121 -10.61 -21.25 41.51
C SER A 121 -11.29 -21.25 42.88
N SER A 122 -10.48 -21.17 43.94
CA SER A 122 -10.97 -21.10 45.31
C SER A 122 -11.22 -19.64 45.72
N LYS A 123 -12.20 -19.44 46.62
CA LYS A 123 -12.37 -18.16 47.34
C LYS A 123 -11.51 -18.10 48.61
N VAL A 124 -10.89 -19.22 49.00
CA VAL A 124 -10.02 -19.30 50.17
C VAL A 124 -8.74 -18.50 49.88
N PRO A 125 -8.34 -17.58 50.77
CA PRO A 125 -7.08 -16.87 50.63
C PRO A 125 -5.89 -17.83 50.74
N VAL A 126 -4.91 -17.67 49.86
CA VAL A 126 -3.63 -18.36 49.89
C VAL A 126 -2.63 -17.46 50.61
N ALA A 127 -1.99 -17.99 51.66
CA ALA A 127 -0.90 -17.32 52.35
C ALA A 127 0.44 -17.59 51.62
N LEU A 128 1.06 -16.54 51.10
CA LEU A 128 2.39 -16.57 50.50
C LEU A 128 3.36 -15.84 51.41
N ASN A 129 4.44 -16.50 51.83
CA ASN A 129 5.54 -15.84 52.52
C ASN A 129 6.62 -15.43 51.49
N PRO A 130 6.83 -14.12 51.22
CA PRO A 130 7.80 -13.66 50.22
C PRO A 130 9.25 -14.07 50.54
N ALA A 131 9.61 -14.09 51.83
CA ALA A 131 10.96 -14.46 52.26
C ALA A 131 11.20 -15.95 52.05
N LEU A 132 10.21 -16.79 52.36
CA LEU A 132 10.28 -18.24 52.11
C LEU A 132 10.37 -18.53 50.62
N LEU A 133 9.52 -17.92 49.80
CA LEU A 133 9.54 -18.12 48.34
C LEU A 133 10.85 -17.64 47.69
N LEU A 134 11.56 -16.69 48.30
CA LEU A 134 12.85 -16.21 47.80
C LEU A 134 13.96 -17.25 47.94
N THR A 135 13.95 -18.02 49.03
CA THR A 135 15.05 -18.94 49.40
C THR A 135 14.69 -20.42 49.27
N ASN A 136 13.41 -20.76 49.32
CA ASN A 136 12.91 -22.13 49.27
C ASN A 136 11.58 -22.20 48.52
N ASN A 137 11.64 -22.60 47.25
CA ASN A 137 10.46 -22.65 46.39
C ASN A 137 9.97 -24.11 46.25
N PRO A 138 8.71 -24.42 46.59
CA PRO A 138 8.21 -25.79 46.59
C PRO A 138 7.82 -26.26 45.17
N LEU A 139 8.81 -26.27 44.26
CA LEU A 139 8.65 -26.64 42.84
C LEU A 139 9.52 -27.84 42.42
N GLY A 140 10.26 -28.44 43.35
CA GLY A 140 11.14 -29.58 43.11
C GLY A 140 12.55 -29.20 42.63
N GLU A 141 13.40 -30.20 42.38
CA GLU A 141 14.83 -30.01 42.06
C GLU A 141 15.06 -29.27 40.73
N ASP A 142 14.20 -29.49 39.73
CA ASP A 142 14.25 -28.81 38.43
C ASP A 142 13.52 -27.45 38.43
N GLY A 143 13.04 -26.99 39.60
CA GLY A 143 12.31 -25.73 39.77
C GLY A 143 13.24 -24.51 39.87
N VAL A 144 12.67 -23.31 39.72
CA VAL A 144 13.44 -22.07 39.95
C VAL A 144 13.82 -21.95 41.43
N SER A 145 15.10 -21.67 41.71
CA SER A 145 15.68 -21.65 43.06
C SER A 145 15.08 -20.60 44.01
N GLY A 146 14.36 -19.61 43.47
CA GLY A 146 13.69 -18.59 44.26
C GLY A 146 12.77 -17.70 43.43
N MET A 147 11.70 -17.20 44.04
CA MET A 147 10.73 -16.28 43.45
C MET A 147 10.68 -14.99 44.26
N ARG A 148 10.97 -13.86 43.62
CA ARG A 148 10.85 -12.52 44.23
C ARG A 148 9.42 -12.02 44.12
N LEU A 149 8.80 -11.70 45.25
CA LEU A 149 7.46 -11.12 45.31
C LEU A 149 7.51 -9.68 45.83
N TYR A 150 7.21 -8.72 44.97
CA TYR A 150 7.09 -7.30 45.32
C TYR A 150 5.60 -6.98 45.53
N HIS A 151 5.22 -6.62 46.76
CA HIS A 151 3.81 -6.49 47.16
C HIS A 151 3.45 -5.07 47.64
N HIS A 152 4.43 -4.22 47.95
CA HIS A 152 4.23 -2.83 48.36
C HIS A 152 5.24 -1.90 47.67
N PRO A 153 4.92 -0.63 47.35
CA PRO A 153 5.87 0.34 46.81
C PRO A 153 7.17 0.47 47.62
N ASP A 154 7.09 0.29 48.94
CA ASP A 154 8.27 0.33 49.82
C ASP A 154 9.26 -0.82 49.57
N CYS A 155 8.88 -1.84 48.80
CA CYS A 155 9.82 -2.85 48.31
C CYS A 155 10.85 -2.27 47.32
N PHE A 156 10.65 -1.04 46.86
CA PHE A 156 11.55 -0.31 45.98
C PHE A 156 12.09 0.93 46.71
N HIS A 157 13.41 1.13 46.70
CA HIS A 157 13.95 2.43 47.09
C HIS A 157 13.39 3.51 46.17
N GLN A 158 12.86 4.60 46.75
CA GLN A 158 12.44 5.79 46.00
C GLN A 158 13.66 6.38 45.29
N THR A 159 13.89 5.90 44.07
CA THR A 159 14.80 6.53 43.14
C THR A 159 13.98 7.57 42.41
N THR A 160 14.19 8.85 42.73
CA THR A 160 13.67 9.93 41.90
C THR A 160 14.28 9.72 40.51
N PRO A 161 13.49 9.40 39.46
CA PRO A 161 14.06 9.14 38.16
C PRO A 161 14.79 10.41 37.70
N PRO A 162 16.02 10.29 37.16
CA PRO A 162 16.75 11.47 36.72
C PRO A 162 15.93 12.21 35.66
N SER A 163 15.91 13.53 35.78
CA SER A 163 15.26 14.41 34.80
C SER A 163 15.87 14.18 33.41
N PRO A 164 15.17 14.52 32.31
CA PRO A 164 15.72 14.40 30.96
C PRO A 164 17.11 15.07 30.82
N GLN A 165 17.30 16.20 31.49
CA GLN A 165 18.57 16.93 31.51
C GLN A 165 19.66 16.21 32.31
N GLN A 166 19.32 15.61 33.45
CA GLN A 166 20.25 14.78 34.22
C GLN A 166 20.66 13.52 33.43
N ARG A 167 19.72 12.88 32.72
CA ARG A 167 20.07 11.76 31.82
C ARG A 167 21.01 12.18 30.71
N LEU A 168 20.80 13.35 30.10
CA LEU A 168 21.68 13.87 29.07
C LEU A 168 23.10 14.07 29.61
N ARG A 169 23.25 14.70 30.77
CA ARG A 169 24.56 14.89 31.43
C ARG A 169 25.22 13.59 31.84
N MET A 170 24.43 12.62 32.30
CA MET A 170 24.95 11.28 32.62
C MET A 170 25.43 10.56 31.35
N LEU A 171 24.71 10.71 30.23
CA LEU A 171 25.12 10.15 28.93
C LEU A 171 26.40 10.83 28.43
N GLU A 172 26.49 12.15 28.53
CA GLU A 172 27.67 12.94 28.16
C GLU A 172 28.90 12.53 28.98
N ALA A 173 28.78 12.47 30.32
CA ALA A 173 29.84 11.99 31.19
C ALA A 173 30.24 10.53 30.91
N HIS A 174 29.28 9.69 30.47
CA HIS A 174 29.57 8.30 30.08
C HIS A 174 30.32 8.22 28.76
N LEU A 175 29.96 9.06 27.78
CA LEU A 175 30.67 9.17 26.50
C LEU A 175 32.09 9.68 26.71
N ASP A 176 32.30 10.68 27.58
CA ASP A 176 33.63 11.23 27.91
C ASP A 176 34.54 10.21 28.60
N GLN A 177 33.97 9.29 29.39
CA GLN A 177 34.69 8.23 30.11
C GLN A 177 34.89 6.96 29.27
N SER A 178 34.21 6.86 28.13
CA SER A 178 34.32 5.70 27.25
C SER A 178 35.63 5.76 26.48
N THR A 179 36.53 4.80 26.72
CA THR A 179 37.72 4.62 25.88
C THR A 179 37.30 3.93 24.58
N LEU A 180 37.62 4.55 23.45
CA LEU A 180 37.35 4.01 22.13
C LEU A 180 38.35 2.89 21.86
N ASN A 181 37.89 1.64 21.88
CA ASN A 181 38.66 0.54 21.33
C ASN A 181 38.53 0.61 19.80
N GLU A 182 39.61 0.96 19.10
CA GLU A 182 39.72 0.74 17.66
C GLU A 182 39.65 -0.77 17.42
N SER A 183 38.51 -1.25 16.93
CA SER A 183 38.41 -2.63 16.48
C SER A 183 39.06 -2.71 15.10
N ASP A 184 40.28 -3.24 15.03
CA ASP A 184 41.02 -3.64 13.81
C ASP A 184 40.36 -4.77 13.00
N ASN A 185 39.05 -4.96 13.15
CA ASN A 185 38.33 -5.94 12.35
C ASN A 185 38.04 -5.31 10.99
N ASP A 186 38.76 -5.75 9.96
CA ASP A 186 38.36 -5.56 8.56
C ASP A 186 36.87 -5.91 8.42
N VAL A 187 36.03 -4.90 8.26
CA VAL A 187 34.60 -5.09 8.10
C VAL A 187 34.39 -5.66 6.70
N ILE A 188 34.08 -6.96 6.63
CA ILE A 188 33.64 -7.58 5.39
C ILE A 188 32.31 -6.92 5.00
N LEU A 189 32.35 -6.01 4.02
CA LEU A 189 31.16 -5.36 3.50
C LEU A 189 30.32 -6.39 2.77
N GLN A 190 29.13 -6.67 3.31
CA GLN A 190 28.19 -7.59 2.66
C GLN A 190 27.53 -6.89 1.46
N PRO A 191 27.40 -7.59 0.31
CA PRO A 191 26.62 -7.08 -0.80
C PRO A 191 25.14 -7.07 -0.41
N LEU A 192 24.47 -5.93 -0.63
CA LEU A 192 23.06 -5.73 -0.32
C LEU A 192 22.27 -5.46 -1.60
N GLN A 193 21.11 -6.13 -1.70
CA GLN A 193 20.09 -5.82 -2.68
C GLN A 193 18.93 -5.14 -1.95
N GLU A 194 18.57 -3.94 -2.38
CA GLU A 194 17.46 -3.19 -1.81
C GLU A 194 16.26 -3.15 -2.75
N THR A 195 15.09 -2.87 -2.19
CA THR A 195 13.85 -2.79 -2.96
C THR A 195 13.14 -1.49 -2.66
N ILE A 196 12.79 -0.76 -3.72
CA ILE A 196 12.04 0.50 -3.64
C ILE A 196 10.71 0.31 -4.35
N LYS A 197 9.61 0.82 -3.77
CA LYS A 197 8.32 0.85 -4.47
C LYS A 197 8.28 2.01 -5.46
N GLY A 198 7.92 1.71 -6.70
CA GLY A 198 7.67 2.70 -7.75
C GLY A 198 6.17 2.89 -7.99
N ALA A 199 5.69 4.14 -7.95
CA ALA A 199 4.36 4.50 -8.41
C ALA A 199 4.40 4.89 -9.90
N ALA A 200 3.83 4.06 -10.77
CA ALA A 200 3.83 4.26 -12.23
C ALA A 200 3.13 5.56 -12.64
N HIS A 201 1.94 5.84 -12.08
CA HIS A 201 1.12 7.02 -12.36
C HIS A 201 1.74 8.35 -11.90
N HIS A 202 2.87 8.31 -11.19
CA HIS A 202 3.62 9.51 -10.78
C HIS A 202 4.90 9.73 -11.60
N LEU A 203 5.26 8.84 -12.52
CA LEU A 203 6.53 8.92 -13.26
C LEU A 203 6.68 10.26 -13.99
N ASP A 204 5.76 10.59 -14.88
CA ASP A 204 5.85 11.80 -15.69
C ASP A 204 5.81 13.08 -14.83
N ALA A 205 4.87 13.14 -13.88
CA ALA A 205 4.72 14.31 -13.01
C ALA A 205 5.93 14.60 -12.12
N THR A 206 6.75 13.58 -11.85
CA THR A 206 7.97 13.70 -11.05
C THR A 206 9.22 13.89 -11.88
N GLU A 207 9.20 13.45 -13.13
CA GLU A 207 10.25 13.80 -14.09
C GLU A 207 10.16 15.28 -14.44
N ALA A 208 8.95 15.77 -14.76
CA ALA A 208 8.70 17.19 -15.00
C ALA A 208 8.97 18.08 -13.77
N CYS A 209 8.93 17.53 -12.55
CA CYS A 209 9.23 18.26 -11.32
C CYS A 209 9.87 17.33 -10.28
N PRO A 210 11.22 17.19 -10.27
CA PRO A 210 11.94 16.34 -9.32
C PRO A 210 11.65 16.72 -7.85
N ARG A 211 11.44 18.01 -7.59
CA ARG A 211 11.08 18.52 -6.27
C ARG A 211 9.77 17.95 -5.75
N ARG A 212 8.80 17.66 -6.62
CA ARG A 212 7.53 17.03 -6.23
C ARG A 212 7.78 15.65 -5.63
N TYR A 213 8.63 14.84 -6.26
CA TYR A 213 9.00 13.52 -5.75
C TYR A 213 9.67 13.60 -4.39
N TRP A 214 10.63 14.52 -4.25
CA TRP A 214 11.38 14.72 -3.02
C TRP A 214 10.48 15.14 -1.85
N LEU A 215 9.54 16.06 -2.08
CA LEU A 215 8.58 16.49 -1.05
C LEU A 215 7.71 15.32 -0.57
N GLU A 216 7.24 14.48 -1.49
CA GLU A 216 6.37 13.35 -1.18
C GLU A 216 7.14 12.21 -0.49
N HIS A 217 8.24 11.76 -1.09
CA HIS A 217 8.89 10.49 -0.72
C HIS A 217 10.06 10.66 0.25
N MET A 218 10.75 11.81 0.24
CA MET A 218 11.88 12.07 1.15
C MET A 218 11.44 12.89 2.36
N LYS A 219 10.61 13.92 2.16
CA LYS A 219 10.05 14.72 3.28
C LYS A 219 8.77 14.14 3.87
N GLY A 220 8.11 13.20 3.18
CA GLY A 220 6.89 12.57 3.68
C GLY A 220 5.66 13.47 3.67
N TRP A 221 5.60 14.47 2.78
CA TRP A 221 4.44 15.35 2.69
C TRP A 221 3.29 14.71 1.94
N ALA A 222 2.07 14.82 2.48
CA ALA A 222 0.86 14.36 1.82
C ALA A 222 0.67 15.01 0.43
N SER A 223 0.32 14.19 -0.55
CA SER A 223 0.09 14.55 -1.96
C SER A 223 -1.31 15.10 -2.23
N GLU A 224 -1.93 15.70 -1.22
CA GLU A 224 -3.21 16.42 -1.32
C GLU A 224 -3.00 17.92 -1.07
N PRO A 225 -3.78 18.81 -1.72
CA PRO A 225 -3.80 20.23 -1.39
C PRO A 225 -4.10 20.47 0.09
N PHE A 226 -3.39 21.42 0.70
CA PHE A 226 -3.62 21.73 2.10
C PHE A 226 -4.77 22.75 2.20
N ASN A 227 -5.92 22.29 2.68
CA ASN A 227 -7.10 23.13 2.91
C ASN A 227 -7.41 23.22 4.41
N ILE A 228 -7.73 24.40 4.87
CA ILE A 228 -8.07 24.71 6.26
C ILE A 228 -9.57 24.38 6.46
N PRO A 229 -9.96 23.75 7.58
CA PRO A 229 -11.36 23.57 7.93
C PRO A 229 -12.09 24.92 7.97
N ASN A 230 -13.21 25.04 7.24
CA ASN A 230 -13.95 26.30 6.98
C ASN A 230 -13.16 27.34 6.15
N GLY A 231 -12.31 26.89 5.23
CA GLY A 231 -11.47 27.73 4.37
C GLY A 231 -12.22 28.82 3.59
N LEU A 232 -11.45 29.77 3.06
CA LEU A 232 -11.90 30.98 2.37
C LEU A 232 -12.70 30.67 1.08
N THR A 233 -12.40 29.54 0.45
CA THR A 233 -13.08 29.09 -0.78
C THR A 233 -14.43 28.45 -0.51
N LYS A 234 -15.52 29.12 -0.91
CA LYS A 234 -16.88 28.54 -0.89
C LYS A 234 -16.99 27.36 -1.88
N PRO A 235 -17.69 26.26 -1.53
CA PRO A 235 -17.93 25.17 -2.46
C PRO A 235 -18.80 25.67 -3.63
N LYS A 236 -18.23 25.74 -4.83
CA LYS A 236 -18.98 26.02 -6.07
C LYS A 236 -19.91 24.83 -6.37
N GLN A 237 -21.14 25.11 -6.81
CA GLN A 237 -22.01 24.08 -7.38
C GLN A 237 -21.30 23.41 -8.56
N LYS A 238 -21.12 22.09 -8.47
CA LYS A 238 -20.41 21.31 -9.49
C LYS A 238 -21.34 21.00 -10.67
N ARG A 239 -21.04 21.56 -11.84
CA ARG A 239 -21.75 21.27 -13.11
C ARG A 239 -21.40 19.89 -13.69
N TRP A 240 -20.22 19.38 -13.36
CA TRP A 240 -19.64 18.10 -13.78
C TRP A 240 -19.24 17.29 -12.55
N PRO A 241 -19.13 15.95 -12.63
CA PRO A 241 -18.59 15.16 -11.52
C PRO A 241 -17.11 15.48 -11.32
N LEU A 242 -16.50 14.89 -10.29
CA LEU A 242 -15.05 15.03 -10.11
C LEU A 242 -14.31 14.47 -11.33
N PRO A 243 -13.19 15.08 -11.78
CA PRO A 243 -12.46 14.57 -12.94
C PRO A 243 -12.05 13.11 -12.82
N THR A 244 -11.65 12.69 -11.62
CA THR A 244 -11.31 11.30 -11.31
C THR A 244 -12.50 10.37 -11.46
N GLU A 245 -13.67 10.78 -10.99
CA GLU A 245 -14.92 10.00 -11.09
C GLU A 245 -15.40 9.88 -12.53
N PHE A 246 -15.38 10.99 -13.30
CA PHE A 246 -15.69 10.97 -14.73
C PHE A 246 -14.73 10.05 -15.50
N GLY A 247 -13.44 10.16 -15.22
CA GLY A 247 -12.42 9.28 -15.78
C GLY A 247 -12.73 7.82 -15.50
N LEU A 248 -12.95 7.45 -14.23
CA LEU A 248 -13.28 6.07 -13.86
C LEU A 248 -14.53 5.53 -14.57
N MET A 249 -15.58 6.34 -14.73
CA MET A 249 -16.76 5.94 -15.52
C MET A 249 -16.40 5.69 -17.00
N MET A 250 -15.59 6.54 -17.62
CA MET A 250 -15.16 6.34 -19.01
C MET A 250 -14.28 5.09 -19.19
N HIS A 251 -13.30 4.85 -18.31
CA HIS A 251 -12.51 3.61 -18.33
C HIS A 251 -13.40 2.40 -18.20
N ARG A 252 -14.39 2.46 -17.30
CA ARG A 252 -15.35 1.38 -17.10
C ARG A 252 -16.23 1.12 -18.32
N ILE A 253 -16.64 2.17 -19.04
CA ILE A 253 -17.37 2.02 -20.31
C ILE A 253 -16.51 1.30 -21.35
N VAL A 254 -15.25 1.69 -21.51
CA VAL A 254 -14.32 0.99 -22.43
C VAL A 254 -14.09 -0.46 -21.99
N GLU A 255 -13.88 -0.71 -20.70
CA GLU A 255 -13.60 -2.04 -20.16
C GLU A 255 -14.68 -3.07 -20.53
N ILE A 256 -15.95 -2.68 -20.42
CA ILE A 256 -17.09 -3.59 -20.60
C ILE A 256 -17.76 -3.48 -21.97
N GLY A 257 -17.58 -2.35 -22.64
CA GLY A 257 -18.26 -2.02 -23.89
C GLY A 257 -17.41 -2.28 -25.14
N LEU A 258 -16.09 -2.40 -25.01
CA LEU A 258 -15.21 -2.63 -26.16
C LEU A 258 -15.37 -4.06 -26.70
N ARG A 259 -15.48 -4.18 -28.02
CA ARG A 259 -15.53 -5.47 -28.73
C ARG A 259 -14.22 -6.23 -28.57
N ASN A 260 -14.29 -7.56 -28.45
CA ASN A 260 -13.13 -8.43 -28.60
C ASN A 260 -13.30 -9.32 -29.85
N PRO A 261 -12.54 -9.09 -30.94
CA PRO A 261 -12.78 -9.73 -32.22
C PRO A 261 -12.52 -11.24 -32.24
N LEU A 262 -11.59 -11.74 -31.42
CA LEU A 262 -11.17 -13.15 -31.39
C LEU A 262 -10.76 -13.70 -32.79
N GLN A 263 -10.15 -12.85 -33.62
CA GLN A 263 -9.70 -13.15 -34.98
C GLN A 263 -8.24 -13.58 -35.01
N PHE A 264 -7.95 -14.79 -34.51
CA PHE A 264 -6.57 -15.28 -34.43
C PHE A 264 -6.02 -15.69 -35.79
N SER A 265 -4.87 -15.12 -36.16
CA SER A 265 -4.08 -15.54 -37.30
C SER A 265 -3.42 -16.89 -37.05
N LYS A 266 -3.15 -17.65 -38.10
CA LYS A 266 -2.58 -19.01 -37.97
C LYS A 266 -1.10 -18.99 -37.60
N ASP A 267 -0.39 -17.98 -38.07
CA ASP A 267 1.07 -17.89 -38.00
C ASP A 267 1.56 -17.06 -36.80
N THR A 268 0.65 -16.45 -36.05
CA THR A 268 0.98 -15.66 -34.86
C THR A 268 1.12 -16.54 -33.61
N PRO A 269 2.00 -16.17 -32.66
CA PRO A 269 2.10 -16.84 -31.36
C PRO A 269 0.77 -16.90 -30.62
N LYS A 270 0.46 -18.03 -29.96
CA LYS A 270 -0.86 -18.22 -29.35
C LYS A 270 -1.14 -17.30 -28.16
N LEU A 271 -2.37 -16.76 -28.18
CA LEU A 271 -3.18 -16.25 -27.07
C LEU A 271 -3.17 -17.13 -25.80
N PRO A 272 -2.79 -16.68 -24.57
CA PRO A 272 -3.27 -17.36 -23.36
C PRO A 272 -4.81 -17.32 -23.24
N ARG A 273 -5.38 -18.20 -22.40
CA ARG A 273 -6.85 -18.29 -22.23
C ARG A 273 -7.52 -16.96 -21.84
N ASP A 274 -6.82 -16.13 -21.07
CA ASP A 274 -7.33 -14.85 -20.56
C ASP A 274 -7.67 -13.83 -21.68
N TRP A 275 -7.20 -14.06 -22.91
CA TRP A 275 -7.51 -13.24 -24.08
C TRP A 275 -8.79 -13.67 -24.82
N HIS A 276 -9.34 -14.84 -24.51
CA HIS A 276 -10.44 -15.48 -25.25
C HIS A 276 -11.84 -15.12 -24.72
N HIS A 277 -12.02 -13.91 -24.16
CA HIS A 277 -13.32 -13.46 -23.69
C HIS A 277 -14.11 -12.84 -24.85
N GLU A 278 -15.28 -13.40 -25.15
CA GLU A 278 -16.13 -12.90 -26.24
C GLU A 278 -16.92 -11.67 -25.80
N ASN A 279 -16.93 -10.63 -26.62
CA ASN A 279 -17.75 -9.42 -26.44
C ASN A 279 -18.07 -8.82 -27.81
N ASP A 280 -19.35 -8.76 -28.18
CA ASP A 280 -19.82 -8.23 -29.46
C ASP A 280 -19.68 -6.70 -29.58
N GLY A 281 -19.36 -6.01 -28.48
CA GLY A 281 -19.14 -4.58 -28.43
C GLY A 281 -20.44 -3.79 -28.32
N THR A 282 -20.57 -3.02 -27.24
CA THR A 282 -21.70 -2.12 -26.97
C THR A 282 -21.21 -0.78 -26.43
N LEU A 283 -20.02 -0.34 -26.86
CA LEU A 283 -19.30 0.81 -26.32
C LEU A 283 -20.16 2.08 -26.28
N ALA A 284 -20.79 2.40 -27.40
CA ALA A 284 -21.65 3.58 -27.55
C ALA A 284 -23.15 3.32 -27.24
N SER A 285 -23.48 2.28 -26.46
CA SER A 285 -24.88 1.95 -26.17
C SER A 285 -25.42 2.62 -24.90
N GLU A 286 -26.70 2.98 -24.92
CA GLU A 286 -27.42 3.46 -23.73
C GLU A 286 -27.44 2.45 -22.58
N THR A 287 -27.42 1.16 -22.90
CA THR A 287 -27.41 0.09 -21.90
C THR A 287 -26.08 0.05 -21.14
N THR A 288 -24.95 0.16 -21.85
CA THR A 288 -23.61 0.16 -21.25
C THR A 288 -23.43 1.39 -20.37
N VAL A 289 -23.68 2.59 -20.92
CA VAL A 289 -23.50 3.84 -20.16
C VAL A 289 -24.47 3.90 -18.97
N GLY A 290 -25.71 3.43 -19.14
CA GLY A 290 -26.67 3.32 -18.04
C GLY A 290 -26.20 2.38 -16.93
N ARG A 291 -25.64 1.22 -17.27
CA ARG A 291 -25.07 0.29 -16.29
C ARG A 291 -23.92 0.92 -15.51
N VAL A 292 -23.01 1.63 -16.18
CA VAL A 292 -21.90 2.33 -15.50
C VAL A 292 -22.42 3.43 -14.59
N MET A 293 -23.37 4.25 -15.04
CA MET A 293 -24.01 5.26 -14.19
C MET A 293 -24.63 4.63 -12.93
N ALA A 294 -25.24 3.44 -13.06
CA ALA A 294 -25.79 2.70 -11.93
C ALA A 294 -24.71 2.19 -10.96
N GLU A 295 -23.58 1.66 -11.48
CA GLU A 295 -22.43 1.20 -10.67
C GLU A 295 -21.86 2.34 -9.80
N PHE A 296 -21.92 3.59 -10.27
CA PHE A 296 -21.47 4.79 -9.54
C PHE A 296 -22.56 5.47 -8.69
N GLY A 297 -23.76 4.86 -8.59
CA GLY A 297 -24.83 5.34 -7.71
C GLY A 297 -25.79 6.36 -8.32
N TYR A 298 -25.73 6.61 -9.63
CA TYR A 298 -26.61 7.54 -10.35
C TYR A 298 -27.84 6.87 -10.98
N GLY A 299 -27.98 5.55 -10.81
CA GLY A 299 -29.06 4.73 -11.39
C GLY A 299 -28.87 4.42 -12.88
N GLU A 300 -29.66 3.49 -13.41
CA GLU A 300 -29.58 3.10 -14.83
C GLU A 300 -30.18 4.14 -15.78
N THR A 301 -31.10 4.94 -15.28
CA THR A 301 -31.78 6.00 -16.04
C THR A 301 -31.76 7.30 -15.24
N GLN A 302 -31.56 8.41 -15.96
CA GLN A 302 -31.52 9.75 -15.37
C GLN A 302 -32.72 10.56 -15.86
N ARG A 303 -33.29 11.39 -14.98
CA ARG A 303 -34.40 12.27 -15.34
C ARG A 303 -33.93 13.27 -16.40
N LYS A 304 -34.66 13.38 -17.52
CA LYS A 304 -34.38 14.39 -18.56
C LYS A 304 -34.28 15.79 -17.94
N GLY A 305 -33.21 16.51 -18.29
CA GLY A 305 -32.91 17.85 -17.77
C GLY A 305 -32.13 17.89 -16.45
N SER A 306 -31.86 16.75 -15.80
CA SER A 306 -30.95 16.67 -14.65
C SER A 306 -29.48 16.88 -15.06
N THR A 307 -28.62 17.16 -14.08
CA THR A 307 -27.16 17.23 -14.25
C THR A 307 -26.59 15.89 -14.70
N GLU A 308 -27.03 14.81 -14.07
CA GLU A 308 -26.57 13.44 -14.32
C GLU A 308 -26.96 12.98 -15.73
N TYR A 309 -28.14 13.41 -16.22
CA TYR A 309 -28.55 13.16 -17.60
C TYR A 309 -27.58 13.80 -18.60
N ARG A 310 -27.07 15.01 -18.34
CA ARG A 310 -26.05 15.64 -19.20
C ARG A 310 -24.73 14.88 -19.20
N TRP A 311 -24.35 14.28 -18.07
CA TRP A 311 -23.15 13.45 -17.99
C TRP A 311 -23.31 12.18 -18.81
N ARG A 312 -24.47 11.52 -18.72
CA ARG A 312 -24.83 10.36 -19.55
C ARG A 312 -24.73 10.68 -21.03
N GLU A 313 -25.37 11.77 -21.48
CA GLU A 313 -25.33 12.20 -22.89
C GLU A 313 -23.88 12.46 -23.36
N ARG A 314 -23.07 13.11 -22.51
CA ARG A 314 -21.65 13.33 -22.82
C ARG A 314 -20.88 12.01 -22.94
N MET A 315 -21.07 11.08 -22.01
CA MET A 315 -20.39 9.78 -22.07
C MET A 315 -20.80 8.96 -23.30
N LEU A 316 -22.07 8.98 -23.69
CA LEU A 316 -22.55 8.35 -24.92
C LEU A 316 -21.86 8.93 -26.15
N HIS A 317 -21.80 10.26 -26.23
CA HIS A 317 -21.11 10.94 -27.33
C HIS A 317 -19.62 10.58 -27.38
N LEU A 318 -18.89 10.66 -26.26
CA LEU A 318 -17.47 10.29 -26.21
C LEU A 318 -17.24 8.83 -26.61
N SER A 319 -18.11 7.93 -26.15
CA SER A 319 -18.06 6.51 -26.51
C SER A 319 -18.28 6.29 -28.01
N SER A 320 -19.18 7.08 -28.63
CA SER A 320 -19.38 7.08 -30.08
C SER A 320 -18.17 7.58 -30.85
N LEU A 321 -17.41 8.55 -30.32
CA LEU A 321 -16.17 9.00 -30.96
C LEU A 321 -15.12 7.87 -30.97
N ILE A 322 -14.97 7.16 -29.85
CA ILE A 322 -14.05 6.01 -29.75
C ILE A 322 -14.49 4.87 -30.69
N ASP A 323 -15.79 4.58 -30.74
CA ASP A 323 -16.36 3.50 -31.57
C ASP A 323 -16.23 3.77 -33.08
N THR A 324 -16.25 5.05 -33.48
CA THR A 324 -16.06 5.45 -34.89
C THR A 324 -14.59 5.69 -35.27
N GLY A 325 -13.73 5.91 -34.27
CA GLY A 325 -12.30 6.14 -34.46
C GLY A 325 -11.50 4.88 -34.80
N LEU A 326 -10.17 5.03 -34.83
CA LEU A 326 -9.25 3.94 -35.20
C LEU A 326 -9.48 2.69 -34.34
N LEU A 327 -9.61 2.84 -33.01
CA LEU A 327 -9.80 1.72 -32.09
C LEU A 327 -11.06 0.91 -32.42
N GLY A 328 -12.21 1.57 -32.55
CA GLY A 328 -13.49 0.92 -32.82
C GLY A 328 -13.48 0.15 -34.13
N ARG A 329 -12.87 0.72 -35.18
CA ARG A 329 -12.70 0.06 -36.50
C ARG A 329 -11.75 -1.14 -36.43
N TRP A 330 -10.64 -0.99 -35.70
CA TRP A 330 -9.69 -2.07 -35.46
C TRP A 330 -10.33 -3.27 -34.73
N VAL A 331 -11.06 -3.03 -33.64
CA VAL A 331 -11.75 -4.13 -32.93
C VAL A 331 -12.96 -4.67 -33.68
N ALA A 332 -13.49 -3.94 -34.67
CA ALA A 332 -14.48 -4.45 -35.61
C ALA A 332 -13.89 -5.40 -36.67
N GLY A 333 -12.57 -5.56 -36.71
CA GLY A 333 -11.87 -6.45 -37.63
C GLY A 333 -11.45 -5.77 -38.94
N GLU A 334 -11.47 -4.44 -39.03
CA GLU A 334 -10.97 -3.73 -40.21
C GLU A 334 -9.44 -3.75 -40.25
N PRO A 335 -8.83 -4.20 -41.37
CA PRO A 335 -7.39 -4.09 -41.58
C PRO A 335 -7.02 -2.63 -41.89
N LEU A 336 -6.34 -1.96 -40.96
CA LEU A 336 -5.93 -0.56 -41.11
C LEU A 336 -4.48 -0.39 -40.65
N HIS A 337 -3.73 0.44 -41.40
CA HIS A 337 -2.32 0.74 -41.15
C HIS A 337 -1.42 -0.50 -41.06
N GLY A 338 -1.73 -1.53 -41.83
CA GLY A 338 -0.97 -2.78 -41.89
C GLY A 338 -1.16 -3.71 -40.70
N PHE A 339 -2.19 -3.49 -39.88
CA PHE A 339 -2.50 -4.34 -38.74
C PHE A 339 -3.95 -4.83 -38.74
N ILE A 340 -4.14 -6.01 -38.16
CA ILE A 340 -5.44 -6.59 -37.80
C ILE A 340 -5.42 -6.90 -36.30
N VAL A 341 -6.46 -6.51 -35.57
CA VAL A 341 -6.60 -6.88 -34.15
C VAL A 341 -7.12 -8.30 -34.03
N GLU A 342 -6.33 -9.16 -33.39
CA GLU A 342 -6.71 -10.54 -33.11
C GLU A 342 -7.55 -10.62 -31.84
N ALA A 343 -7.13 -9.93 -30.79
CA ALA A 343 -7.85 -9.88 -29.52
C ALA A 343 -7.46 -8.62 -28.72
N VAL A 344 -8.29 -8.27 -27.75
CA VAL A 344 -8.01 -7.20 -26.79
C VAL A 344 -7.96 -7.75 -25.38
N ARG A 345 -7.23 -7.09 -24.49
CA ARG A 345 -7.24 -7.38 -23.06
C ARG A 345 -7.31 -6.06 -22.32
N THR A 346 -8.49 -5.75 -21.80
CA THR A 346 -8.65 -4.58 -20.95
C THR A 346 -7.99 -4.84 -19.61
N GLU A 347 -7.46 -3.78 -19.01
CA GLU A 347 -7.21 -3.73 -17.59
C GLU A 347 -6.15 -4.76 -17.11
N LEU A 348 -5.07 -4.82 -17.91
CA LEU A 348 -3.75 -5.45 -17.81
C LEU A 348 -3.05 -5.45 -16.43
N PRO A 349 -3.26 -6.35 -15.44
CA PRO A 349 -2.46 -6.26 -14.22
C PRO A 349 -1.01 -6.65 -14.54
N PHE A 350 -0.07 -5.87 -14.05
CA PHE A 350 1.35 -6.22 -14.14
C PHE A 350 2.07 -5.97 -12.81
N ILE A 351 3.07 -6.80 -12.58
CA ILE A 351 4.08 -6.62 -11.54
C ILE A 351 5.41 -6.64 -12.26
N HIS A 352 6.16 -5.55 -12.16
CA HIS A 352 7.44 -5.42 -12.82
C HIS A 352 8.50 -4.95 -11.83
N SER A 353 9.60 -5.68 -11.76
CA SER A 353 10.76 -5.32 -10.97
C SER A 353 11.84 -4.84 -11.93
N TYR A 354 12.14 -3.54 -11.89
CA TYR A 354 13.14 -2.93 -12.73
C TYR A 354 14.48 -2.89 -11.97
N PRO A 355 15.49 -3.66 -12.39
CA PRO A 355 16.79 -3.66 -11.72
C PRO A 355 17.57 -2.39 -12.08
N VAL A 356 17.94 -1.61 -11.08
CA VAL A 356 18.82 -0.44 -11.22
C VAL A 356 20.18 -0.82 -10.65
N SER A 357 21.20 -0.84 -11.51
CA SER A 357 22.59 -1.05 -11.08
C SER A 357 23.11 0.22 -10.40
N VAL A 358 23.85 0.05 -9.31
CA VAL A 358 24.42 1.18 -8.57
C VAL A 358 25.92 0.95 -8.40
N ASP A 359 26.71 1.96 -8.75
CA ASP A 359 28.17 1.90 -8.65
C ASP A 359 28.62 1.92 -7.19
N SER A 360 28.67 0.75 -6.56
CA SER A 360 29.31 0.51 -5.26
C SER A 360 28.89 1.48 -4.14
N PHE A 361 27.59 1.81 -4.05
CA PHE A 361 27.10 2.70 -3.00
C PHE A 361 27.29 2.04 -1.64
N LYS A 362 27.94 2.73 -0.71
CA LYS A 362 28.22 2.18 0.62
C LYS A 362 27.24 2.70 1.65
N ARG A 363 26.64 1.79 2.41
CA ARG A 363 25.73 2.14 3.49
C ARG A 363 26.48 2.21 4.82
N SER A 364 26.47 3.38 5.43
CA SER A 364 27.11 3.61 6.72
C SER A 364 26.10 3.66 7.86
N ARG A 365 26.50 3.15 9.02
CA ARG A 365 25.77 3.37 10.28
C ARG A 365 26.48 4.45 11.07
N PHE A 366 25.70 5.25 11.79
CA PHE A 366 26.27 6.13 12.81
C PHE A 366 27.03 5.31 13.87
N SER A 367 28.24 5.79 14.19
CA SER A 367 28.98 5.38 15.37
C SER A 367 29.55 6.64 16.06
N PRO A 368 29.87 6.57 17.37
CA PRO A 368 30.56 7.66 18.06
C PRO A 368 31.90 8.06 17.41
N ASN A 369 32.51 7.18 16.61
CA ASN A 369 33.80 7.38 15.93
C ASN A 369 33.64 7.95 14.51
N GLY A 370 32.41 8.31 14.12
CA GLY A 370 32.06 8.66 12.75
C GLY A 370 31.30 7.53 12.03
N PRO A 371 30.87 7.76 10.78
CA PRO A 371 30.15 6.77 10.00
C PRO A 371 31.02 5.54 9.73
N VAL A 372 30.51 4.35 10.07
CA VAL A 372 31.18 3.07 9.76
C VAL A 372 30.41 2.41 8.61
N GLU A 373 31.12 2.13 7.52
CA GLU A 373 30.59 1.39 6.37
C GLU A 373 30.22 -0.04 6.80
N GLN A 374 29.02 -0.50 6.47
CA GLN A 374 28.53 -1.83 6.84
C GLN A 374 28.24 -2.73 5.64
N ALA A 375 27.83 -2.15 4.52
CA ALA A 375 27.40 -2.89 3.35
C ALA A 375 27.66 -2.09 2.08
N THR A 376 27.77 -2.81 0.97
CA THR A 376 27.81 -2.24 -0.37
C THR A 376 26.50 -2.59 -1.06
N VAL A 377 25.73 -1.59 -1.47
CA VAL A 377 24.53 -1.76 -2.27
C VAL A 377 24.96 -1.95 -3.72
N GLU A 378 24.79 -3.15 -4.26
CA GLU A 378 25.17 -3.47 -5.64
C GLU A 378 24.01 -3.25 -6.62
N ARG A 379 22.78 -3.48 -6.14
CA ARG A 379 21.57 -3.39 -6.96
C ARG A 379 20.39 -2.90 -6.14
N VAL A 380 19.55 -2.10 -6.78
CA VAL A 380 18.26 -1.70 -6.24
C VAL A 380 17.17 -2.10 -7.21
N ASP A 381 16.24 -2.92 -6.73
CA ASP A 381 15.10 -3.39 -7.52
C ASP A 381 13.91 -2.43 -7.29
N MET A 382 13.55 -1.68 -8.33
CA MET A 382 12.38 -0.80 -8.28
C MET A 382 11.12 -1.56 -8.70
N ASN A 383 10.23 -1.80 -7.75
CA ASN A 383 9.04 -2.60 -7.94
C ASN A 383 7.84 -1.73 -8.29
N PHE A 384 7.30 -1.95 -9.47
CA PHE A 384 6.07 -1.35 -9.97
C PHE A 384 4.94 -2.35 -9.95
N ASN A 385 3.77 -1.89 -9.49
CA ASN A 385 2.51 -2.55 -9.69
C ASN A 385 1.56 -1.59 -10.42
N GLY A 386 0.77 -2.13 -11.34
CA GLY A 386 -0.15 -1.31 -12.10
C GLY A 386 -1.14 -2.13 -12.90
N ARG A 387 -1.97 -1.39 -13.62
CA ARG A 387 -2.99 -1.93 -14.51
C ARG A 387 -2.91 -1.10 -15.80
N ALA A 388 -2.61 -1.74 -16.93
CA ALA A 388 -2.68 -1.09 -18.23
C ALA A 388 -4.13 -1.11 -18.71
N ASP A 389 -4.70 0.03 -19.10
CA ASP A 389 -6.13 0.12 -19.44
C ASP A 389 -6.53 -0.82 -20.57
N LEU A 390 -5.68 -0.94 -21.60
CA LEU A 390 -5.92 -1.76 -22.77
C LEU A 390 -4.59 -2.27 -23.33
N VAL A 391 -4.56 -3.55 -23.68
CA VAL A 391 -3.51 -4.12 -24.52
C VAL A 391 -4.15 -4.77 -25.74
N LEU A 392 -3.70 -4.36 -26.92
CA LEU A 392 -4.11 -4.94 -28.19
C LEU A 392 -3.15 -6.07 -28.56
N ALA A 393 -3.69 -7.21 -28.98
CA ALA A 393 -2.95 -8.23 -29.69
C ALA A 393 -3.23 -8.09 -31.19
N LEU A 394 -2.16 -7.84 -31.94
CA LEU A 394 -2.21 -7.46 -33.35
C LEU A 394 -1.47 -8.51 -34.18
N ALA A 395 -1.88 -8.69 -35.43
CA ALA A 395 -1.11 -9.34 -36.48
C ALA A 395 -0.71 -8.28 -37.51
N ASP A 396 0.56 -8.22 -37.88
CA ASP A 396 1.02 -7.37 -38.97
C ASP A 396 0.83 -8.03 -40.34
N GLU A 397 1.07 -7.29 -41.43
CA GLU A 397 0.95 -7.79 -42.81
C GLU A 397 1.85 -9.01 -43.11
N ASN A 398 2.92 -9.20 -42.34
CA ASN A 398 3.85 -10.32 -42.48
C ASN A 398 3.44 -11.54 -41.63
N GLY A 399 2.32 -11.46 -40.91
CA GLY A 399 1.84 -12.51 -40.02
C GLY A 399 2.58 -12.57 -38.68
N GLN A 400 3.36 -11.55 -38.31
CA GLN A 400 4.04 -11.49 -37.02
C GLN A 400 3.08 -10.96 -35.94
N GLY A 401 3.06 -11.66 -34.81
CA GLY A 401 2.26 -11.26 -33.66
C GLY A 401 2.88 -10.09 -32.92
N CYS A 402 2.10 -9.05 -32.70
CA CYS A 402 2.48 -7.85 -31.98
C CYS A 402 1.56 -7.62 -30.77
N LEU A 403 2.05 -6.85 -29.79
CA LEU A 403 1.28 -6.34 -28.67
C LEU A 403 1.44 -4.82 -28.58
N GLN A 404 0.37 -4.09 -28.31
CA GLN A 404 0.43 -2.64 -28.11
C GLN A 404 -0.32 -2.23 -26.86
N VAL A 405 0.34 -1.48 -25.98
CA VAL A 405 -0.30 -0.86 -24.82
C VAL A 405 -1.03 0.40 -25.26
N VAL A 406 -2.27 0.56 -24.79
CA VAL A 406 -3.10 1.74 -25.02
C VAL A 406 -3.68 2.21 -23.68
N ASP A 407 -3.50 3.48 -23.33
CA ASP A 407 -4.01 4.10 -22.10
C ASP A 407 -5.05 5.19 -22.42
N LEU A 408 -6.19 5.18 -21.73
CA LEU A 408 -7.29 6.12 -21.98
C LEU A 408 -7.07 7.41 -21.19
N LYS A 409 -7.07 8.56 -21.88
CA LYS A 409 -7.04 9.88 -21.23
C LYS A 409 -8.35 10.64 -21.47
N THR A 410 -8.88 11.20 -20.38
CA THR A 410 -10.14 11.97 -20.38
C THR A 410 -9.93 13.48 -20.25
N LYS A 411 -8.70 13.96 -20.45
CA LYS A 411 -8.38 15.40 -20.53
C LYS A 411 -9.21 16.02 -21.67
N GLY A 412 -9.86 17.15 -21.40
CA GLY A 412 -10.74 17.82 -22.36
C GLY A 412 -12.17 17.29 -22.46
N CYS A 413 -12.55 16.23 -21.73
CA CYS A 413 -13.90 15.67 -21.82
C CYS A 413 -15.01 16.48 -21.10
N MET A 414 -14.66 17.28 -20.06
CA MET A 414 -15.62 17.94 -19.16
C MET A 414 -15.64 19.48 -19.24
N ALA A 415 -15.04 20.21 -18.29
CA ALA A 415 -15.25 21.65 -18.14
C ALA A 415 -14.74 22.52 -19.31
N PRO A 416 -13.70 22.12 -20.08
CA PRO A 416 -13.34 22.82 -21.32
C PRO A 416 -14.22 22.46 -22.54
N PHE A 417 -15.18 21.54 -22.40
CA PHE A 417 -16.06 21.13 -23.49
C PHE A 417 -17.22 22.12 -23.69
N ASN A 418 -17.57 22.36 -24.94
CA ASN A 418 -18.73 23.14 -25.33
C ASN A 418 -19.93 22.23 -25.66
N PRO A 419 -20.98 22.21 -24.83
CA PRO A 419 -22.13 21.34 -25.03
C PRO A 419 -23.04 21.76 -26.20
N ASP A 420 -22.97 23.02 -26.63
CA ASP A 420 -23.81 23.55 -27.70
C ASP A 420 -23.16 23.38 -29.08
N LEU A 421 -21.82 23.31 -29.13
CA LEU A 421 -21.02 23.00 -30.32
C LEU A 421 -19.94 21.97 -29.94
N PRO A 422 -20.28 20.67 -29.92
CA PRO A 422 -19.40 19.62 -29.40
C PRO A 422 -18.01 19.54 -30.04
N GLU A 423 -17.95 19.89 -31.32
CA GLU A 423 -16.76 20.02 -32.16
C GLU A 423 -15.90 21.26 -31.86
N LYS A 424 -16.40 22.22 -31.07
CA LYS A 424 -15.68 23.45 -30.69
C LYS A 424 -15.50 23.53 -29.18
N GLY A 425 -14.56 22.75 -28.64
CA GLY A 425 -14.27 22.71 -27.21
C GLY A 425 -12.78 22.78 -26.89
N HIS A 426 -12.28 21.79 -26.15
CA HIS A 426 -10.86 21.70 -25.81
C HIS A 426 -10.00 21.58 -27.08
N ALA A 427 -8.75 22.02 -27.05
CA ALA A 427 -7.84 21.94 -28.21
C ALA A 427 -7.68 20.49 -28.75
N LEU A 428 -7.76 19.50 -27.87
CA LEU A 428 -7.81 18.07 -28.26
C LEU A 428 -9.02 17.68 -29.12
N GLN A 429 -10.03 18.52 -29.28
CA GLN A 429 -11.22 18.23 -30.10
C GLN A 429 -11.11 18.80 -31.52
N GLU A 430 -9.99 19.44 -31.87
CA GLU A 430 -9.78 20.05 -33.19
C GLU A 430 -9.80 19.03 -34.32
N VAL A 431 -9.25 17.84 -34.08
CA VAL A 431 -9.21 16.73 -35.04
C VAL A 431 -10.15 15.62 -34.57
N GLY A 432 -11.05 15.19 -35.45
CA GLY A 432 -12.07 14.20 -35.15
C GLY A 432 -11.62 12.74 -35.37
N PRO A 433 -12.46 11.76 -34.99
CA PRO A 433 -12.15 10.33 -35.06
C PRO A 433 -12.01 9.80 -36.49
N GLU A 434 -12.50 10.52 -37.50
CA GLU A 434 -12.35 10.18 -38.92
C GLU A 434 -10.88 10.19 -39.38
N THR A 435 -10.05 11.00 -38.72
CA THR A 435 -8.61 10.98 -38.94
C THR A 435 -8.05 9.75 -38.23
N THR A 436 -7.69 8.73 -38.99
CA THR A 436 -7.21 7.45 -38.43
C THR A 436 -5.71 7.39 -38.29
N ASN A 437 -4.95 8.39 -38.75
CA ASN A 437 -3.50 8.44 -38.58
C ASN A 437 -3.17 8.36 -37.08
N PRO A 438 -2.41 7.36 -36.61
CA PRO A 438 -2.11 7.18 -35.19
C PRO A 438 -1.03 8.15 -34.68
N PHE A 439 -0.48 9.04 -35.50
CA PHE A 439 0.48 10.06 -35.05
C PHE A 439 -0.22 11.37 -34.64
N PRO A 440 0.42 12.20 -33.79
CA PRO A 440 -0.12 13.50 -33.43
C PRO A 440 -0.34 14.40 -34.65
N GLU A 441 -1.53 14.98 -34.77
CA GLU A 441 -1.88 15.94 -35.82
C GLU A 441 -1.88 17.39 -35.31
N THR A 442 -1.87 17.58 -33.98
CA THR A 442 -1.86 18.90 -33.34
C THR A 442 -0.84 18.94 -32.20
N ASP A 443 -0.42 20.17 -31.84
CA ASP A 443 0.48 20.39 -30.70
C ASP A 443 -0.11 19.87 -29.39
N SER A 444 -1.43 19.93 -29.22
CA SER A 444 -2.11 19.41 -28.02
C SER A 444 -2.06 17.88 -27.93
N GLU A 445 -2.15 17.18 -29.07
CA GLU A 445 -1.96 15.72 -29.13
C GLU A 445 -0.52 15.33 -28.82
N ALA A 446 0.45 16.07 -29.36
CA ALA A 446 1.87 15.86 -29.08
C ALA A 446 2.20 16.13 -27.60
N GLU A 447 1.68 17.22 -27.03
CA GLU A 447 1.91 17.60 -25.63
C GLU A 447 1.34 16.55 -24.66
N ILE A 448 0.10 16.08 -24.86
CA ILE A 448 -0.48 15.06 -23.97
C ILE A 448 0.22 13.70 -24.10
N LEU A 449 0.67 13.33 -25.30
CA LEU A 449 1.47 12.12 -25.50
C LEU A 449 2.79 12.22 -24.73
N TYR A 450 3.49 13.35 -24.84
CA TYR A 450 4.73 13.61 -24.12
C TYR A 450 4.53 13.65 -22.59
N GLU A 451 3.41 14.23 -22.12
CA GLU A 451 3.03 14.29 -20.70
C GLU A 451 2.86 12.90 -20.06
N HIS A 452 2.61 11.85 -20.83
CA HIS A 452 2.35 10.49 -20.33
C HIS A 452 3.33 9.44 -20.84
N ARG A 453 4.41 9.86 -21.50
CA ARG A 453 5.35 8.98 -22.20
C ARG A 453 6.05 7.97 -21.29
N LEU A 454 6.42 8.33 -20.06
CA LEU A 454 7.17 7.45 -19.15
C LEU A 454 6.25 6.40 -18.52
N GLN A 455 5.02 6.77 -18.14
CA GLN A 455 4.02 5.81 -17.68
C GLN A 455 3.75 4.76 -18.76
N LEU A 456 3.50 5.20 -20.00
CA LEU A 456 3.28 4.33 -21.14
C LEU A 456 4.49 3.43 -21.42
N THR A 457 5.69 4.02 -21.41
CA THR A 457 6.94 3.31 -21.65
C THR A 457 7.17 2.22 -20.61
N LEU A 458 6.89 2.49 -19.33
CA LEU A 458 6.99 1.48 -18.28
C LEU A 458 6.05 0.29 -18.56
N TYR A 459 4.82 0.54 -19.02
CA TYR A 459 3.88 -0.53 -19.33
C TYR A 459 4.38 -1.40 -20.49
N SER A 460 4.92 -0.79 -21.54
CA SER A 460 5.52 -1.54 -22.65
C SER A 460 6.77 -2.31 -22.22
N VAL A 461 7.66 -1.72 -21.41
CA VAL A 461 8.84 -2.42 -20.88
C VAL A 461 8.44 -3.61 -19.99
N ALA A 462 7.40 -3.46 -19.17
CA ALA A 462 6.86 -4.57 -18.39
C ALA A 462 6.33 -5.70 -19.30
N LEU A 463 5.66 -5.34 -20.39
CA LEU A 463 5.16 -6.32 -21.36
C LEU A 463 6.30 -7.00 -22.14
N GLU A 464 7.33 -6.25 -22.54
CA GLU A 464 8.55 -6.79 -23.16
C GLU A 464 9.22 -7.80 -22.23
N ALA A 465 9.34 -7.49 -20.94
CA ALA A 465 9.91 -8.41 -19.96
C ALA A 465 9.07 -9.70 -19.82
N ILE A 466 7.74 -9.62 -19.89
CA ILE A 466 6.85 -10.79 -19.89
C ILE A 466 7.06 -11.64 -21.15
N GLU A 467 7.15 -11.01 -22.32
CA GLU A 467 7.41 -11.73 -23.58
C GLU A 467 8.81 -12.37 -23.59
N GLN A 468 9.83 -11.70 -23.06
CA GLN A 468 11.19 -12.24 -22.98
C GLN A 468 11.32 -13.51 -22.13
N LEU A 469 10.38 -13.77 -21.21
CA LEU A 469 10.32 -15.02 -20.44
C LEU A 469 9.83 -16.22 -21.27
N LYS A 470 9.24 -15.99 -22.43
CA LYS A 470 8.72 -17.05 -23.32
C LYS A 470 9.81 -17.53 -24.30
N PRO A 471 9.68 -18.76 -24.86
CA PRO A 471 10.49 -19.20 -25.99
C PRO A 471 10.37 -18.25 -27.18
N LYS A 472 11.44 -18.06 -27.96
CA LYS A 472 11.50 -17.08 -29.06
C LYS A 472 10.36 -17.22 -30.07
N GLU A 473 9.90 -18.44 -30.32
CA GLU A 473 8.82 -18.77 -31.25
C GLU A 473 7.42 -18.37 -30.71
N GLU A 474 7.31 -18.15 -29.40
CA GLU A 474 6.08 -17.76 -28.72
C GLU A 474 6.06 -16.27 -28.34
N GLN A 475 7.14 -15.52 -28.63
CA GLN A 475 7.26 -14.11 -28.31
C GLN A 475 6.49 -13.26 -29.31
N ARG A 476 5.72 -12.31 -28.80
CA ARG A 476 5.14 -11.23 -29.61
C ARG A 476 5.99 -9.96 -29.50
N ARG A 477 6.11 -9.21 -30.59
CA ARG A 477 6.82 -7.92 -30.59
C ARG A 477 5.97 -6.86 -29.90
N VAL A 478 6.55 -6.11 -28.96
CA VAL A 478 5.85 -4.97 -28.34
C VAL A 478 6.06 -3.73 -29.20
N LEU A 479 4.95 -3.10 -29.60
CA LEU A 479 4.94 -1.87 -30.38
C LEU A 479 5.05 -0.63 -29.47
N PRO A 480 5.44 0.53 -30.03
CA PRO A 480 5.34 1.80 -29.32
C PRO A 480 3.95 1.99 -28.69
N PRO A 481 3.87 2.36 -27.41
CA PRO A 481 2.58 2.50 -26.74
C PRO A 481 1.83 3.74 -27.24
N ALA A 482 0.52 3.74 -27.01
CA ALA A 482 -0.38 4.78 -27.48
C ALA A 482 -1.32 5.29 -26.38
N LEU A 483 -1.86 6.49 -26.60
CA LEU A 483 -2.99 7.04 -25.87
C LEU A 483 -4.26 6.89 -26.70
N LEU A 484 -5.34 6.50 -26.04
CA LEU A 484 -6.69 6.73 -26.52
C LEU A 484 -7.17 8.06 -25.94
N LEU A 485 -7.39 9.04 -26.80
CA LEU A 485 -7.86 10.37 -26.41
C LEU A 485 -9.39 10.37 -26.36
N GLY A 486 -9.95 10.30 -25.16
CA GLY A 486 -11.41 10.23 -25.01
C GLY A 486 -12.14 11.45 -25.60
N ALA A 487 -11.51 12.63 -25.59
CA ALA A 487 -12.12 13.88 -26.05
C ALA A 487 -12.45 13.90 -27.55
N ASN A 488 -11.70 13.17 -28.38
CA ASN A 488 -11.88 13.10 -29.83
C ASN A 488 -11.97 11.68 -30.40
N GLY A 489 -11.75 10.64 -29.60
CA GLY A 489 -11.80 9.23 -30.02
C GLY A 489 -10.57 8.75 -30.79
N ARG A 490 -9.52 9.56 -30.93
CA ARG A 490 -8.30 9.21 -31.67
C ARG A 490 -7.35 8.37 -30.82
N ILE A 491 -6.64 7.45 -31.48
CA ILE A 491 -5.42 6.82 -30.95
C ILE A 491 -4.25 7.68 -31.39
N VAL A 492 -3.37 8.02 -30.46
CA VAL A 492 -2.14 8.76 -30.72
C VAL A 492 -0.96 8.01 -30.10
N GLN A 493 0.04 7.64 -30.89
CA GLN A 493 1.17 6.80 -30.49
C GLN A 493 2.51 7.50 -30.65
N MET A 494 3.50 7.06 -29.89
CA MET A 494 4.90 7.45 -30.09
C MET A 494 5.46 6.80 -31.37
N THR A 495 6.37 7.51 -32.02
CA THR A 495 7.27 6.93 -33.03
C THR A 495 8.24 5.95 -32.38
N GLU A 496 8.93 5.14 -33.19
CA GLU A 496 9.95 4.22 -32.66
C GLU A 496 11.12 5.02 -32.03
N GLU A 497 11.50 6.14 -32.63
CA GLU A 497 12.54 7.02 -32.10
C GLU A 497 12.14 7.65 -30.75
N GLU A 498 10.91 8.18 -30.65
CA GLU A 498 10.40 8.73 -29.39
C GLU A 498 10.28 7.66 -28.31
N PHE A 499 9.87 6.44 -28.66
CA PHE A 499 9.78 5.35 -27.71
C PHE A 499 11.17 4.91 -27.20
N LEU A 500 12.19 4.86 -28.06
CA LEU A 500 13.57 4.61 -27.65
C LEU A 500 14.11 5.73 -26.74
N ALA A 501 13.82 6.99 -27.06
CA ALA A 501 14.18 8.12 -26.22
C ALA A 501 13.48 8.03 -24.84
N ALA A 502 12.18 7.72 -24.81
CA ALA A 502 11.41 7.58 -23.58
C ALA A 502 11.91 6.42 -22.70
N LYS A 503 12.45 5.33 -23.28
CA LYS A 503 13.12 4.26 -22.52
C LYS A 503 14.38 4.76 -21.82
N ALA A 504 15.19 5.56 -22.50
CA ALA A 504 16.39 6.17 -21.91
C ALA A 504 16.03 7.18 -20.81
N ASP A 505 15.04 8.05 -21.05
CA ASP A 505 14.52 8.98 -20.04
C ASP A 505 14.00 8.24 -18.80
N LEU A 506 13.26 7.14 -19.01
CA LEU A 506 12.76 6.29 -17.93
C LEU A 506 13.93 5.74 -17.10
N GLU A 507 14.92 5.12 -17.73
CA GLU A 507 16.11 4.57 -17.06
C GLU A 507 16.83 5.63 -16.24
N GLN A 508 17.09 6.81 -16.82
CA GLN A 508 17.73 7.94 -16.13
C GLN A 508 16.92 8.39 -14.91
N HIS A 509 15.60 8.51 -15.06
CA HIS A 509 14.71 8.92 -13.97
C HIS A 509 14.65 7.88 -12.84
N LEU A 510 14.59 6.59 -13.18
CA LEU A 510 14.63 5.51 -12.19
C LEU A 510 15.96 5.48 -11.44
N HIS A 511 17.08 5.68 -12.15
CA HIS A 511 18.38 5.81 -11.54
C HIS A 511 18.45 7.01 -10.58
N TRP A 512 17.98 8.19 -11.00
CA TRP A 512 17.92 9.37 -10.13
C TRP A 512 17.09 9.13 -8.86
N ARG A 513 15.90 8.53 -8.98
CA ARG A 513 15.06 8.16 -7.83
C ARG A 513 15.77 7.20 -6.88
N THR A 514 16.45 6.18 -7.41
CA THR A 514 17.26 5.25 -6.60
C THR A 514 18.32 6.00 -5.80
N MET A 515 19.05 6.92 -6.45
CA MET A 515 20.06 7.74 -5.77
C MET A 515 19.45 8.64 -4.68
N MET A 516 18.25 9.19 -4.89
CA MET A 516 17.55 9.95 -3.85
C MET A 516 17.25 9.11 -2.60
N HIS A 517 16.83 7.85 -2.76
CA HIS A 517 16.59 6.97 -1.60
C HIS A 517 17.88 6.54 -0.91
N LEU A 518 18.92 6.22 -1.67
CA LEU A 518 20.20 5.80 -1.11
C LEU A 518 20.88 6.94 -0.31
N THR A 519 20.78 8.17 -0.80
CA THR A 519 21.33 9.37 -0.13
C THR A 519 20.42 9.96 0.94
N ASN A 520 19.28 9.33 1.24
CA ASN A 520 18.22 9.88 2.10
C ASN A 520 17.77 11.29 1.68
N GLY A 521 17.82 11.60 0.38
CA GLY A 521 17.35 12.87 -0.18
C GLY A 521 18.15 14.07 0.31
N SER A 522 19.45 13.89 0.52
CA SER A 522 20.35 14.94 1.03
C SER A 522 20.35 16.20 0.18
N GLU A 523 20.15 16.06 -1.12
CA GLU A 523 20.03 17.17 -2.05
C GLU A 523 18.56 17.45 -2.36
N GLU A 524 18.10 18.61 -1.92
CA GLU A 524 16.75 19.11 -2.21
C GLU A 524 16.72 19.69 -3.63
N PRO A 525 15.89 19.15 -4.55
CA PRO A 525 15.80 19.70 -5.90
C PRO A 525 15.22 21.12 -5.89
N GLU A 526 15.74 21.99 -6.75
CA GLU A 526 15.29 23.38 -6.84
C GLU A 526 13.81 23.51 -7.26
N ARG A 527 13.20 24.65 -6.94
CA ARG A 527 11.90 25.03 -7.50
C ARG A 527 12.04 25.24 -9.02
N LEU A 528 10.98 24.95 -9.77
CA LEU A 528 10.93 25.21 -11.21
C LEU A 528 11.08 26.72 -11.50
N GLU A 529 11.52 27.07 -12.69
CA GLU A 529 11.69 28.47 -13.11
C GLU A 529 10.37 29.24 -13.12
N SER A 530 10.46 30.57 -12.94
CA SER A 530 9.30 31.47 -12.94
C SER A 530 8.45 31.31 -14.21
N GLY A 531 7.12 31.24 -14.06
CA GLY A 531 6.19 31.07 -15.18
C GLY A 531 5.92 29.63 -15.61
N SER A 532 6.52 28.62 -14.94
CA SER A 532 6.24 27.21 -15.22
C SER A 532 4.77 26.84 -14.98
N THR A 533 4.10 26.36 -16.02
CA THR A 533 2.71 25.89 -15.96
C THR A 533 2.58 24.52 -15.28
N VAL A 534 3.66 23.75 -15.17
CA VAL A 534 3.69 22.42 -14.52
C VAL A 534 3.21 22.50 -13.06
N CYS A 535 3.49 23.61 -12.37
CA CYS A 535 3.06 23.81 -10.98
C CYS A 535 1.53 23.96 -10.85
N GLN A 536 0.82 24.39 -11.89
CA GLN A 536 -0.63 24.62 -11.83
C GLN A 536 -1.42 23.34 -11.55
N GLY A 537 -0.89 22.16 -11.90
CA GLY A 537 -1.47 20.86 -11.57
C GLY A 537 -1.07 20.32 -10.18
N CYS A 538 -0.07 20.92 -9.53
CA CYS A 538 0.61 20.35 -8.37
C CYS A 538 -0.19 20.53 -7.06
N PRO A 539 -0.37 19.47 -6.24
CA PRO A 539 -1.04 19.59 -4.94
C PRO A 539 -0.27 20.44 -3.91
N TYR A 540 1.03 20.66 -4.13
CA TYR A 540 1.84 21.55 -3.28
C TYR A 540 1.69 23.03 -3.65
N TYR A 541 1.18 23.32 -4.85
CA TYR A 541 0.91 24.68 -5.34
C TYR A 541 -0.53 25.13 -5.03
N LYS A 542 -1.45 24.17 -4.88
CA LYS A 542 -2.88 24.39 -4.61
C LYS A 542 -3.24 24.35 -3.14
N GLY A 543 -4.43 24.86 -2.84
CA GLY A 543 -5.04 24.88 -1.51
C GLY A 543 -4.91 26.23 -0.84
N ASP A 544 -5.37 26.32 0.41
CA ASP A 544 -5.30 27.55 1.21
C ASP A 544 -3.83 27.90 1.57
N VAL A 545 -2.94 26.91 1.53
CA VAL A 545 -1.50 27.10 1.81
C VAL A 545 -0.65 26.57 0.67
N ARG A 546 0.04 27.48 -0.02
CA ARG A 546 1.06 27.16 -1.03
C ARG A 546 2.33 26.67 -0.35
N ARG A 547 2.62 25.38 -0.50
CA ARG A 547 3.81 24.73 0.09
C ARG A 547 4.98 24.66 -0.89
N CYS A 548 4.71 24.77 -2.18
CA CYS A 548 5.72 24.82 -3.25
C CYS A 548 5.16 25.60 -4.45
N GLY A 549 6.01 26.04 -5.37
CA GLY A 549 5.64 26.74 -6.59
C GLY A 549 6.88 27.11 -7.40
N PRO A 550 6.74 27.85 -8.51
CA PRO A 550 7.85 28.40 -9.26
C PRO A 550 8.78 29.30 -8.42
N LYS A 551 10.02 29.50 -8.87
CA LYS A 551 10.95 30.48 -8.31
C LYS A 551 10.33 31.87 -8.39
N GLY A 552 10.56 32.68 -7.35
CA GLY A 552 10.02 34.04 -7.25
C GLY A 552 8.59 34.15 -6.72
N GLU A 553 7.80 33.07 -6.75
CA GLU A 553 6.46 33.10 -6.17
C GLU A 553 6.47 32.95 -4.65
N GLN A 554 5.57 33.68 -3.99
CA GLN A 554 5.38 33.64 -2.54
C GLN A 554 4.79 32.30 -2.11
N LEU A 555 5.28 31.77 -0.99
CA LEU A 555 4.78 30.57 -0.33
C LEU A 555 4.04 30.96 0.95
N GLY A 556 3.17 30.08 1.46
CA GLY A 556 2.34 30.32 2.63
C GLY A 556 0.86 30.49 2.28
N PHE A 557 0.14 31.26 3.08
CA PHE A 557 -1.29 31.53 2.83
C PHE A 557 -1.44 32.35 1.55
N ILE A 558 -2.33 31.91 0.67
CA ILE A 558 -2.69 32.65 -0.55
C ILE A 558 -3.99 33.41 -0.26
N ASP A 559 -4.01 34.73 -0.39
CA ASP A 559 -5.24 35.51 -0.33
C ASP A 559 -6.02 35.35 -1.66
N ASP A 560 -7.36 35.33 -1.59
CA ASP A 560 -8.30 35.10 -2.71
C ASP A 560 -8.08 36.01 -3.95
N ALA A 561 -7.24 37.05 -3.87
CA ALA A 561 -6.96 37.97 -4.97
C ALA A 561 -5.93 37.43 -6.00
N GLU A 562 -5.21 36.34 -5.69
CA GLU A 562 -4.17 35.75 -6.56
C GLU A 562 -4.46 34.30 -7.00
N ALA A 563 -5.66 33.76 -6.69
CA ALA A 563 -6.04 32.37 -6.97
C ALA A 563 -6.73 32.15 -8.33
#